data_AF-A0A2E7BCL6-F1
#
_entry.id   AF-A0A2E7BCL6-F1
#
_cell.length_a   1.000
_cell.length_b   1.000
_cell.length_c   1.000
_cell.angle_alpha   90.00
_cell.angle_beta   90.00
_cell.angle_gamma   90.00
#
_symmetry.space_group_name_H-M   'P 1'
#
loop_
_entity.id
_entity.type
_entity.pdbx_description
1 polymer ?
#
loop_
_entity_poly.entity_id
_entity_poly.type
_entity_poly.pdbx_seq_one_letter_code
_entity_poly.pdbx_strand_id
1 'polypeptide(L)'
;MTNNTIDVEQIMQSYPAAPEMQVTLANWREPTLSRWAFSHVRQIMPTAPIPTRDQPSDMQQAIQDLAALNVSTGTDPMTLGGWLETSQTDAFLVMHRGKLVF
;
A
#
# COMPACT_ATOMS: atom_id res chain seq x y z
N MET A 1 13.64 -0.10 -26.27
CA MET A 1 14.05 -0.08 -24.86
C MET A 1 12.96 -0.81 -24.09
N THR A 2 13.23 -2.04 -23.64
CA THR A 2 12.25 -2.86 -22.94
C THR A 2 12.01 -2.25 -21.56
N ASN A 3 10.80 -1.74 -21.31
CA ASN A 3 10.36 -1.38 -19.96
C ASN A 3 10.31 -2.67 -19.14
N ASN A 4 11.41 -3.00 -18.48
CA ASN A 4 11.45 -4.06 -17.50
C ASN A 4 10.75 -3.52 -16.26
N THR A 5 9.43 -3.67 -16.20
CA THR A 5 8.65 -3.32 -15.01
C THR A 5 9.19 -4.18 -13.87
N ILE A 6 9.84 -3.55 -12.89
CA ILE A 6 10.29 -4.24 -11.68
C ILE A 6 9.04 -4.80 -11.02
N ASP A 7 9.01 -6.11 -10.86
CA ASP A 7 7.99 -6.76 -10.05
C ASP A 7 8.20 -6.36 -8.59
N VAL A 8 7.22 -5.65 -8.02
CA VAL A 8 7.27 -5.16 -6.64
C VAL A 8 7.46 -6.32 -5.67
N GLU A 9 6.90 -7.49 -5.97
CA GLU A 9 7.02 -8.67 -5.10
C GLU A 9 8.47 -9.17 -5.01
N GLN A 10 9.31 -8.87 -6.01
CA GLN A 10 10.72 -9.29 -6.07
C GLN A 10 11.70 -8.31 -5.39
N ILE A 11 11.23 -7.12 -4.98
CA ILE A 11 12.07 -6.13 -4.31
C ILE A 11 12.56 -6.71 -2.96
N MET A 12 13.88 -6.63 -2.73
CA MET A 12 14.55 -7.12 -1.51
C MET A 12 14.36 -8.63 -1.19
N GLN A 13 14.01 -9.47 -2.17
CA GLN A 13 13.76 -10.91 -1.96
C GLN A 13 15.02 -11.82 -1.98
N SER A 14 16.19 -11.28 -2.33
CA SER A 14 17.44 -12.05 -2.36
C SER A 14 18.56 -11.36 -1.58
N TYR A 15 19.65 -12.09 -1.30
CA TYR A 15 20.78 -11.56 -0.54
C TYR A 15 22.13 -11.75 -1.25
N PRO A 16 22.81 -10.66 -1.66
CA PRO A 16 22.24 -9.31 -1.79
C PRO A 16 21.21 -9.27 -2.91
N ALA A 17 20.19 -8.42 -2.78
CA ALA A 17 19.26 -8.14 -3.88
C ALA A 17 20.02 -7.56 -5.08
N ALA A 18 19.50 -7.75 -6.30
CA ALA A 18 20.06 -7.12 -7.48
C ALA A 18 20.12 -5.58 -7.29
N PRO A 19 21.15 -4.87 -7.78
CA PRO A 19 21.33 -3.44 -7.51
C PRO A 19 20.09 -2.57 -7.77
N GLU A 20 19.35 -2.86 -8.84
CA GLU A 20 18.11 -2.18 -9.24
C GLU A 20 16.91 -2.47 -8.32
N MET A 21 16.99 -3.52 -7.50
CA MET A 21 15.99 -3.93 -6.52
C MET A 21 16.42 -3.62 -5.07
N GLN A 22 17.57 -2.96 -4.87
CA GLN A 22 18.04 -2.57 -3.55
C GLN A 22 17.39 -1.27 -3.08
N VAL A 23 16.72 -1.36 -1.94
CA VAL A 23 16.15 -0.20 -1.25
C VAL A 23 17.19 0.34 -0.27
N THR A 24 17.46 1.63 -0.38
CA THR A 24 18.47 2.37 0.40
C THR A 24 17.87 3.66 0.95
N LEU A 25 18.55 4.27 1.93
CA LEU A 25 18.16 5.58 2.46
C LEU A 25 18.07 6.67 1.37
N ALA A 26 18.83 6.54 0.28
CA ALA A 26 18.86 7.53 -0.79
C ALA A 26 17.71 7.39 -1.81
N ASN A 27 17.13 6.19 -1.97
CA ASN A 27 16.18 5.89 -3.07
C ASN A 27 14.81 5.35 -2.61
N TRP A 28 14.59 5.14 -1.31
CA TRP A 28 13.37 4.50 -0.78
C TRP A 28 12.05 5.23 -1.09
N ARG A 29 12.11 6.48 -1.58
CA ARG A 29 10.94 7.28 -1.94
C ARG A 29 10.67 7.30 -3.44
N GLU A 30 11.56 6.70 -4.24
CA GLU A 30 11.38 6.63 -5.70
C GLU A 30 10.14 5.78 -6.04
N PRO A 31 9.39 6.11 -7.11
CA PRO A 31 8.06 5.55 -7.37
C PRO A 31 7.99 4.02 -7.31
N THR A 32 8.98 3.32 -7.87
CA THR A 32 8.99 1.85 -7.89
C THR A 32 9.44 1.24 -6.56
N LEU A 33 10.48 1.79 -5.94
CA LEU A 33 11.04 1.25 -4.70
C LEU A 33 10.20 1.60 -3.48
N SER A 34 9.45 2.71 -3.52
CA SER A 34 8.53 3.12 -2.46
C SER A 34 7.44 2.09 -2.20
N ARG A 35 7.10 1.29 -3.20
CA ARG A 35 6.11 0.20 -3.12
C ARG A 35 6.47 -0.86 -2.08
N TRP A 36 7.76 -1.14 -1.89
CA TRP A 36 8.25 -1.98 -0.79
C TRP A 36 8.59 -1.13 0.43
N ALA A 37 9.23 0.02 0.24
CA ALA A 37 9.81 0.78 1.33
C ALA A 37 8.79 1.30 2.35
N PHE A 38 7.60 1.73 1.91
CA PHE A 38 6.62 2.35 2.81
C PHE A 38 6.01 1.37 3.82
N SER A 39 6.02 0.07 3.54
CA SER A 39 5.66 -0.98 4.49
C SER A 39 6.86 -1.51 5.31
N HIS A 40 8.09 -1.11 4.99
CA HIS A 40 9.33 -1.63 5.59
C HIS A 40 10.29 -0.55 6.13
N VAL A 41 9.79 0.66 6.44
CA VAL A 41 10.61 1.82 6.84
C VAL A 41 11.62 1.51 7.97
N ARG A 42 11.27 0.66 8.94
CA ARG A 42 12.18 0.30 10.05
C ARG A 42 13.44 -0.46 9.61
N GLN A 43 13.43 -1.05 8.42
CA GLN A 43 14.59 -1.72 7.83
C GLN A 43 15.52 -0.73 7.10
N ILE A 44 15.07 0.52 6.89
CA ILE A 44 15.77 1.53 6.09
C ILE A 44 16.38 2.60 6.98
N MET A 45 15.67 3.01 8.03
CA MET A 45 16.11 4.07 8.93
C MET A 45 15.70 3.80 10.39
N PRO A 46 16.38 4.45 11.36
CA PRO A 46 16.01 4.34 12.76
C PRO A 46 14.54 4.76 12.98
N THR A 47 13.81 3.96 13.76
CA THR A 47 12.43 4.27 14.18
C THR A 47 12.29 4.04 15.67
N ALA A 48 11.36 4.75 16.29
CA ALA A 48 10.96 4.51 17.67
C ALA A 48 9.62 3.77 17.68
N PRO A 49 9.47 2.68 18.45
CA PRO A 49 8.18 2.03 18.61
C PRO A 49 7.23 2.94 19.38
N ILE A 50 5.98 3.06 18.90
CA ILE A 50 4.88 3.68 19.63
C ILE A 50 4.04 2.54 20.23
N PRO A 51 4.00 2.38 21.56
CA PRO A 51 3.26 1.28 22.17
C PRO A 51 1.75 1.45 21.96
N THR A 52 1.07 0.33 21.75
CA THR A 52 -0.39 0.24 21.69
C THR A 52 -0.91 -0.46 22.94
N ARG A 53 -2.23 -0.47 23.13
CA ARG A 53 -2.84 -1.32 24.17
C ARG A 53 -2.59 -2.79 23.83
N ASP A 54 -2.40 -3.61 24.86
CA ASP A 54 -2.27 -5.07 24.71
C ASP A 54 -3.54 -5.69 24.12
N GLN A 55 -4.70 -5.09 24.44
CA GLN A 55 -5.99 -5.49 23.91
C GLN A 55 -6.55 -4.39 22.97
N PRO A 56 -6.71 -4.68 21.67
CA PRO A 56 -7.39 -3.77 20.75
C PRO A 56 -8.87 -3.66 21.13
N SER A 57 -9.47 -2.50 20.81
CA SER A 57 -10.92 -2.35 20.92
C SER A 57 -11.62 -3.14 19.82
N ASP A 58 -12.69 -3.86 20.17
CA ASP A 58 -13.57 -4.47 19.18
C ASP A 58 -14.16 -3.40 18.25
N MET A 59 -14.06 -3.65 16.95
CA MET A 59 -14.64 -2.80 15.92
C MET A 59 -15.82 -3.50 15.29
N GLN A 60 -17.02 -2.95 15.50
CA GLN A 60 -18.22 -3.46 14.85
C GLN A 60 -18.09 -3.36 13.33
N GLN A 61 -18.58 -4.37 12.62
CA GLN A 61 -18.51 -4.43 11.17
C GLN A 61 -19.91 -4.38 10.56
N ALA A 62 -20.00 -3.75 9.40
CA ALA A 62 -21.18 -3.68 8.54
C ALA A 62 -20.69 -3.71 7.09
N ILE A 63 -19.97 -4.79 6.76
CA ILE A 63 -19.21 -4.94 5.52
C ILE A 63 -20.14 -4.85 4.31
N GLN A 64 -19.73 -4.06 3.33
CA GLN A 64 -20.35 -3.93 2.02
C GLN A 64 -19.25 -4.00 0.97
N ASP A 65 -19.55 -4.62 -0.16
CA ASP A 65 -18.65 -4.58 -1.30
C ASP A 65 -18.75 -3.21 -1.98
N LEU A 66 -17.78 -2.33 -1.67
CA LEU A 66 -17.65 -1.03 -2.32
C LEU A 66 -16.73 -1.08 -3.54
N ALA A 67 -16.04 -2.19 -3.81
CA ALA A 67 -15.08 -2.28 -4.91
C ALA A 67 -15.77 -2.06 -6.27
N ALA A 68 -17.02 -2.50 -6.41
CA ALA A 68 -17.84 -2.32 -7.61
C ALA A 68 -18.51 -0.93 -7.73
N LEU A 69 -18.34 -0.04 -6.74
CA LEU A 69 -18.95 1.29 -6.78
C LEU A 69 -18.40 2.09 -7.97
N ASN A 70 -19.28 2.59 -8.82
CA ASN A 70 -18.86 3.50 -9.90
C ASN A 70 -18.40 4.83 -9.30
N VAL A 71 -17.16 5.23 -9.61
CA VAL A 71 -16.58 6.51 -9.24
C VAL A 71 -16.26 7.30 -10.51
N SER A 72 -16.45 8.62 -10.46
CA SER A 72 -16.07 9.52 -11.56
C SER A 72 -14.91 10.39 -11.10
N THR A 73 -13.79 10.30 -11.81
CA THR A 73 -12.54 11.00 -11.48
C THR A 73 -12.16 12.03 -12.54
N GLY A 74 -13.12 12.46 -13.38
CA GLY A 74 -12.90 13.36 -14.52
C GLY A 74 -12.41 12.67 -15.81
N THR A 75 -11.97 11.41 -15.71
CA THR A 75 -11.76 10.46 -16.82
C THR A 75 -12.99 9.58 -17.03
N ASP A 76 -12.90 8.60 -17.94
CA ASP A 76 -13.92 7.55 -18.13
C ASP A 76 -14.37 6.94 -16.78
N PRO A 77 -15.66 6.61 -16.62
CA PRO A 77 -16.17 5.95 -15.42
C PRO A 77 -15.41 4.66 -15.13
N MET A 78 -15.03 4.45 -13.86
CA MET A 78 -14.42 3.20 -13.40
C MET A 78 -14.98 2.80 -12.05
N THR A 79 -14.76 1.55 -11.66
CA THR A 79 -15.10 1.08 -10.32
C THR A 79 -14.08 1.59 -9.29
N LEU A 80 -14.49 1.69 -8.02
CA LEU A 80 -13.59 2.05 -6.93
C LEU A 80 -12.37 1.11 -6.89
N GLY A 81 -12.59 -0.20 -7.03
CA GLY A 81 -11.51 -1.19 -7.05
C GLY A 81 -10.50 -0.92 -8.18
N GLY A 82 -10.98 -0.69 -9.40
CA GLY A 82 -10.11 -0.35 -10.53
C GLY A 82 -9.35 0.96 -10.33
N TRP A 83 -9.97 1.94 -9.67
CA TRP A 83 -9.30 3.19 -9.32
C TRP A 83 -8.21 2.98 -8.25
N LEU A 84 -8.46 2.16 -7.23
CA LEU A 84 -7.48 1.83 -6.18
C LEU A 84 -6.27 1.09 -6.77
N GLU A 85 -6.50 0.17 -7.71
CA GLU A 85 -5.43 -0.52 -8.45
C GLU A 85 -4.62 0.46 -9.31
N THR A 86 -5.29 1.30 -10.10
CA THR A 86 -4.63 2.28 -11.00
C THR A 86 -3.82 3.31 -10.23
N SER A 87 -4.28 3.69 -9.04
CA SER A 87 -3.58 4.62 -8.14
C SER A 87 -2.49 3.95 -7.30
N GLN A 88 -2.26 2.64 -7.49
CA GLN A 88 -1.30 1.84 -6.71
C GLN A 88 -1.55 1.96 -5.20
N THR A 89 -2.80 1.93 -4.77
CA THR A 89 -3.18 2.03 -3.35
C THR A 89 -2.80 0.75 -2.59
N ASP A 90 -2.12 0.91 -1.44
CA ASP A 90 -1.75 -0.20 -0.55
C ASP A 90 -2.89 -0.73 0.32
N ALA A 91 -3.64 0.20 0.89
CA ALA A 91 -4.73 -0.10 1.81
C ALA A 91 -5.75 1.03 1.74
N PHE A 92 -7.03 0.67 1.75
CA PHE A 92 -8.16 1.59 1.75
C PHE A 92 -9.21 1.06 2.73
N LEU A 93 -9.81 1.97 3.52
CA LEU A 93 -10.78 1.61 4.53
C LEU A 93 -11.89 2.67 4.60
N VAL A 94 -13.14 2.21 4.72
CA VAL A 94 -14.31 3.06 4.94
C VAL A 94 -14.95 2.71 6.27
N MET A 95 -15.12 3.73 7.10
CA MET A 95 -15.90 3.65 8.34
C MET A 95 -17.15 4.53 8.22
N HIS A 96 -18.29 3.99 8.62
CA HIS A 96 -19.55 4.74 8.66
C HIS A 96 -20.30 4.44 9.96
N ARG A 97 -20.65 5.50 10.70
CA ARG A 97 -21.37 5.41 12.00
C ARG A 97 -20.67 4.46 13.00
N GLY A 98 -19.35 4.56 13.09
CA GLY A 98 -18.54 3.76 14.02
C GLY A 98 -18.38 2.28 13.65
N LYS A 99 -18.74 1.89 12.43
CA LYS A 99 -18.59 0.52 11.93
C LYS A 99 -17.66 0.48 10.73
N LEU A 100 -16.83 -0.55 10.66
CA LEU A 100 -16.06 -0.88 9.46
C LEU A 100 -17.02 -1.31 8.35
N VAL A 101 -16.94 -0.66 7.19
CA VAL A 101 -17.81 -0.92 6.03
C VAL A 101 -17.05 -1.56 4.88
N PHE A 102 -15.82 -1.15 4.63
CA PHE A 102 -14.98 -1.66 3.55
C PHE A 102 -13.52 -1.52 3.94
#